data_AF-A0A355DU85-F1
#
_entry.id   AF-A0A355DU85-F1
#
_cell.length_a   1.000
_cell.length_b   1.000
_cell.length_c   1.000
_cell.angle_alpha   90.00
_cell.angle_beta   90.00
_cell.angle_gamma   90.00
#
_symmetry.space_group_name_H-M   'P 1'
#
loop_
_entity.id
_entity.type
_entity.pdbx_description
1 polymer ?
#
loop_
_entity_poly.entity_id
_entity_poly.type
_entity_poly.pdbx_seq_one_letter_code
_entity_poly.pdbx_strand_id
1 'polypeptide(L)'
;GLQQTRQSLRETIIEVLEMRFVEVPREPSEILNKIEDILVLRYLLKQSIVIKSLKEFQQVLAQALVREETKAETEETPTDESQEFN
;
A
#
# COMPACT_ATOMS: atom_id res chain seq x y z
N GLY A 1 -6.69 -4.31 18.60
CA GLY A 1 -7.38 -3.15 17.97
C GLY A 1 -6.90 -2.97 16.53
N LEU A 2 -7.53 -2.10 15.72
CA LEU A 2 -7.17 -1.92 14.30
C LEU A 2 -5.68 -1.63 14.07
N GLN A 3 -5.06 -0.83 14.94
CA GLN A 3 -3.62 -0.55 14.92
C GLN A 3 -2.76 -1.82 14.99
N GLN A 4 -3.07 -2.71 15.93
CA GLN A 4 -2.37 -3.98 16.10
C GLN A 4 -2.54 -4.89 14.88
N THR A 5 -3.74 -4.94 14.31
CA THR A 5 -4.01 -5.73 13.11
C THR A 5 -3.16 -5.27 11.92
N ARG A 6 -2.93 -3.97 11.77
CA ARG A 6 -2.06 -3.44 10.71
C ARG A 6 -0.61 -3.83 10.91
N GLN A 7 -0.10 -3.68 12.13
CA GLN A 7 1.27 -4.06 12.45
C GLN A 7 1.51 -5.54 12.19
N SER A 8 0.61 -6.40 12.68
CA SER A 8 0.71 -7.84 12.41
C SER A 8 0.68 -8.18 10.92
N LEU A 9 -0.14 -7.49 10.12
CA LEU A 9 -0.14 -7.70 8.67
C LEU A 9 1.18 -7.27 8.02
N ARG A 10 1.75 -6.13 8.43
CA ARG A 10 3.05 -5.65 7.92
C ARG A 10 4.17 -6.63 8.27
N GLU A 11 4.22 -7.08 9.52
CA GLU A 11 5.18 -8.10 9.99
C GLU A 11 5.06 -9.38 9.17
N THR A 12 3.85 -9.93 9.01
CA THR A 12 3.64 -11.14 8.21
C THR A 12 4.04 -10.95 6.75
N ILE A 13 3.78 -9.79 6.15
CA ILE A 13 4.23 -9.51 4.77
C ILE A 13 5.75 -9.60 4.68
N ILE A 14 6.47 -8.97 5.61
CA ILE A 14 7.94 -9.00 5.65
C ILE A 14 8.45 -10.43 5.85
N GLU A 15 7.93 -11.16 6.84
CA GLU A 15 8.33 -12.55 7.11
C GLU A 15 8.16 -13.46 5.87
N VAL A 16 7.03 -13.31 5.14
CA VAL A 16 6.78 -14.08 3.91
C VAL A 16 7.82 -13.73 2.84
N LEU A 17 8.15 -12.44 2.67
CA LEU A 17 9.16 -12.02 1.70
C LEU A 17 10.55 -12.56 2.09
N GLU A 18 10.91 -12.53 3.38
CA GLU A 18 12.19 -13.05 3.88
C GLU A 18 12.31 -14.54 3.66
N MET A 19 11.23 -15.29 3.94
CA MET A 19 11.18 -16.73 3.71
C MET A 19 11.30 -17.09 2.22
N ARG A 20 10.76 -16.26 1.33
CA ARG A 20 10.67 -16.55 -0.11
C ARG A 20 11.92 -16.11 -0.87
N PHE A 21 12.54 -15.00 -0.47
CA PHE A 21 13.56 -14.34 -1.27
C PHE A 21 14.94 -14.23 -0.56
N VAL A 22 15.06 -14.71 0.68
CA VAL A 22 16.30 -14.78 1.50
C VAL A 22 16.93 -13.42 1.86
N GLU A 23 16.95 -12.46 0.94
CA GLU A 23 17.39 -11.08 1.16
C GLU A 23 16.26 -10.11 0.83
N VAL A 24 15.58 -9.59 1.87
CA VAL A 24 14.59 -8.51 1.69
C VAL A 24 15.28 -7.17 1.95
N PRO A 25 15.31 -6.26 0.97
CA PRO A 25 15.82 -4.91 1.20
C PRO A 25 15.00 -4.21 2.29
N ARG A 26 15.55 -3.20 2.99
CA ARG A 26 14.79 -2.48 4.04
C ARG A 26 13.65 -1.61 3.50
N GLU A 27 13.72 -1.25 2.23
CA GLU A 27 12.82 -0.34 1.53
C GLU A 27 11.32 -0.71 1.60
N PRO A 28 10.88 -1.98 1.45
CA PRO A 28 9.48 -2.37 1.54
C PRO A 28 8.88 -2.12 2.93
N SER A 29 9.67 -2.25 4.00
CA SER A 29 9.20 -2.04 5.37
C SER A 29 8.80 -0.58 5.62
N GLU A 30 9.60 0.37 5.13
CA GLU A 30 9.29 1.79 5.27
C GLU A 30 8.04 2.19 4.49
N ILE A 31 7.87 1.63 3.28
CA ILE A 31 6.69 1.91 2.46
C ILE A 31 5.43 1.27 3.06
N LEU A 32 5.52 0.01 3.51
CA LEU A 32 4.41 -0.68 4.19
C LEU A 32 3.93 0.07 5.44
N ASN A 33 4.83 0.77 6.14
CA ASN A 33 4.47 1.55 7.31
C ASN A 33 3.59 2.76 7.02
N LYS A 34 3.61 3.27 5.78
CA LYS A 34 2.74 4.36 5.32
C LYS A 34 1.32 3.88 5.02
N ILE A 35 1.10 2.57 4.95
CA ILE A 35 -0.17 1.99 4.50
C ILE A 35 -1.12 1.78 5.68
N GLU A 36 -2.21 2.54 5.74
CA GLU A 36 -3.18 2.52 6.84
C GLU A 36 -4.42 1.67 6.53
N ASP A 37 -4.73 1.45 5.26
CA ASP A 37 -5.87 0.66 4.82
C ASP A 37 -5.58 -0.85 4.97
N ILE A 38 -6.34 -1.49 5.84
CA ILE A 38 -6.25 -2.93 6.11
C ILE A 38 -6.50 -3.75 4.85
N LEU A 39 -7.37 -3.31 3.95
CA LEU A 39 -7.66 -4.01 2.70
C LEU A 39 -6.47 -3.99 1.76
N VAL A 40 -5.73 -2.89 1.71
CA VAL A 40 -4.48 -2.76 0.95
C VAL A 40 -3.42 -3.68 1.53
N LEU A 41 -3.23 -3.70 2.85
CA LEU A 41 -2.31 -4.63 3.52
C LEU A 41 -2.68 -6.10 3.26
N ARG A 42 -3.96 -6.46 3.29
CA ARG A 42 -4.43 -7.82 2.96
C ARG A 42 -4.15 -8.19 1.51
N TYR A 43 -4.28 -7.24 0.58
CA TYR A 43 -3.91 -7.44 -0.82
C TYR A 43 -2.41 -7.68 -0.97
N LEU A 44 -1.57 -6.84 -0.34
CA LEU A 44 -0.12 -6.98 -0.37
C LEU A 44 0.36 -8.30 0.23
N LEU A 45 -0.28 -8.80 1.30
CA LEU A 45 -0.01 -10.13 1.84
C LEU A 45 -0.29 -11.25 0.83
N LYS A 46 -1.39 -11.17 0.08
CA LYS A 46 -1.63 -12.16 -0.98
C LYS A 46 -0.55 -12.08 -2.06
N GLN A 47 -0.15 -10.87 -2.42
CA GLN A 47 0.86 -10.61 -3.44
C GLN A 47 2.25 -11.13 -3.04
N SER A 48 2.67 -10.97 -1.78
CA SER A 48 3.96 -11.53 -1.31
C SER A 48 4.03 -13.06 -1.44
N ILE A 49 2.89 -13.75 -1.42
CA ILE A 49 2.78 -15.20 -1.58
C ILE A 49 2.77 -15.64 -3.06
N VAL A 50 2.25 -14.84 -3.99
CA VAL A 50 2.09 -15.27 -5.40
C VAL A 50 3.16 -14.72 -6.33
N ILE A 51 3.76 -13.59 -6.00
CA ILE A 51 4.75 -12.92 -6.83
C ILE A 51 6.04 -13.77 -6.92
N LYS A 52 6.72 -13.70 -8.07
CA LYS A 52 7.89 -14.50 -8.40
C LYS A 52 9.22 -13.82 -8.05
N SER A 53 9.21 -12.51 -7.76
CA SER A 53 10.41 -11.74 -7.46
C SER A 53 10.15 -10.53 -6.57
N LEU A 54 11.17 -10.09 -5.81
CA LEU A 54 11.06 -8.87 -5.01
C LEU A 54 10.80 -7.62 -5.84
N LYS A 55 11.37 -7.54 -7.05
CA LYS A 55 11.15 -6.41 -7.96
C LYS A 55 9.67 -6.24 -8.32
N GLU A 56 9.00 -7.34 -8.66
CA GLU A 56 7.56 -7.32 -8.92
C GLU A 56 6.77 -6.89 -7.67
N PHE A 57 7.18 -7.34 -6.48
CA PHE A 57 6.55 -6.92 -5.23
C PHE A 57 6.69 -5.41 -5.01
N GLN A 58 7.89 -4.83 -5.22
CA GLN A 58 8.12 -3.39 -5.12
C GLN A 58 7.22 -2.60 -6.08
N GLN A 59 7.01 -3.10 -7.31
CA GLN A 59 6.10 -2.44 -8.27
C GLN A 59 4.64 -2.47 -7.82
N VAL A 60 4.20 -3.58 -7.22
CA VAL A 60 2.84 -3.68 -6.65
C VAL A 60 2.70 -2.77 -5.42
N LEU A 61 3.74 -2.70 -4.58
CA LEU A 61 3.77 -1.85 -3.40
C LEU A 61 3.71 -0.36 -3.76
N ALA A 62 4.44 0.07 -4.79
CA ALA A 62 4.38 1.45 -5.28
C ALA A 62 2.97 1.82 -5.79
N GLN A 63 2.31 0.90 -6.52
CA GLN A 63 0.94 1.13 -6.99
C GLN A 63 -0.08 1.18 -5.84
N ALA A 64 0.14 0.39 -4.79
CA ALA A 64 -0.70 0.39 -3.60
C ALA A 64 -0.61 1.73 -2.85
N LEU A 65 0.59 2.31 -2.76
CA LEU A 65 0.81 3.61 -2.12
C LEU A 65 0.09 4.74 -2.87
N VAL A 66 0.21 4.78 -4.20
CA VAL A 66 -0.49 5.78 -5.03
C VAL A 66 -2.00 5.73 -4.79
N ARG A 67 -2.58 4.52 -4.67
CA ARG A 67 -4.02 4.34 -4.38
C ARG A 67 -4.43 4.80 -2.99
N GLU A 68 -3.52 4.74 -2.03
CA GLU A 68 -3.75 5.24 -0.68
C GLU A 68 -3.75 6.76 -0.64
N GLU A 69 -2.84 7.38 -1.39
CA GLU A 69 -2.77 8.84 -1.56
C GLU A 69 -3.98 9.37 -2.34
N THR A 70 -4.45 8.68 -3.39
CA THR A 70 -5.64 9.11 -4.15
C THR A 70 -6.96 9.02 -3.36
N LYS A 71 -7.01 8.20 -2.30
CA LYS A 71 -8.16 8.21 -1.37
C LYS A 71 -8.26 9.52 -0.59
N ALA A 72 -7.16 10.26 -0.43
CA ALA A 72 -7.13 11.52 0.30
C ALA A 72 -7.48 12.75 -0.57
N GLU A 73 -7.47 12.63 -1.91
CA GLU A 73 -7.60 13.76 -2.85
C GLU A 73 -8.95 13.78 -3.62
N THR A 74 -9.98 13.07 -3.14
CA THR A 74 -11.32 13.07 -3.80
C THR A 74 -12.42 13.82 -3.05
N GLU A 75 -12.07 14.55 -1.98
CA GLU A 75 -13.00 15.47 -1.28
C GLU A 75 -12.73 16.96 -1.55
N GLU A 76 -12.02 17.29 -2.63
CA GLU A 76 -11.97 18.67 -3.15
C GLU A 76 -12.90 18.74 -4.35
N THR A 77 -14.17 19.02 -4.10
CA THR A 77 -15.08 19.53 -5.13
C THR A 77 -14.40 20.72 -5.81
N PRO A 78 -14.13 20.71 -7.12
CA PRO A 78 -14.16 21.96 -7.85
C PRO A 78 -15.64 22.35 -7.85
N THR A 79 -16.06 23.05 -6.79
CA THR A 79 -17.15 24.00 -6.91
C THR A 79 -16.59 25.08 -7.82
N ASP A 80 -16.54 24.78 -9.12
CA ASP A 80 -16.48 25.76 -10.19
C ASP A 80 -17.86 26.44 -10.16
N GLU A 81 -18.02 27.26 -9.12
CA GLU A 81 -19.17 28.13 -8.94
C GLU A 81 -19.04 29.18 -10.03
N SER A 82 -19.77 28.97 -11.11
CA SER A 82 -20.30 30.02 -11.95
C SER A 82 -19.23 30.83 -12.69
N GLN A 83 -18.77 30.30 -13.83
CA GLN A 83 -18.70 31.13 -15.02
C GLN A 83 -20.12 31.66 -15.30
N GLU A 84 -20.47 32.79 -14.67
CA GLU A 84 -21.60 33.64 -15.04
C GLU A 84 -21.27 34.25 -16.40
N PHE A 85 -21.48 33.46 -17.46
CA PHE A 85 -21.61 33.97 -18.81
C PHE A 85 -23.08 34.27 -19.07
N ASN A 86 -23.35 35.58 -19.16
CA ASN A 86 -24.34 36.26 -19.99
C ASN A 86 -25.52 36.95 -19.29
#